data_AF-A0A453BV20-F1
#
_entry.id   AF-A0A453BV20-F1
#
_cell.length_a   1.000
_cell.length_b   1.000
_cell.length_c   1.000
_cell.angle_alpha   90.00
_cell.angle_beta   90.00
_cell.angle_gamma   90.00
#
_symmetry.space_group_name_H-M   'P 1'
#
loop_
_entity.id
_entity.type
_entity.pdbx_description
1 polymer ?
#
loop_
_entity_poly.entity_id
_entity_poly.type
_entity_poly.pdbx_seq_one_letter_code
_entity_poly.pdbx_strand_id
1 'polypeptide(L)' 'MRFTGGRHIQRLEAGWRSFALDNALRLGDGCVFELVGCDGEGIVFRVQVLRAEIPASIRERAGGYTPSSAIVLD' A
#
# COMPACT_ATOMS: atom_id res chain seq x y z
N MET A 1 -4.54 6.65 -8.53
CA MET A 1 -5.08 6.02 -7.31
C MET A 1 -5.46 7.14 -6.35
N ARG A 2 -6.57 7.04 -5.60
CA ARG A 2 -6.99 8.11 -4.66
C ARG A 2 -6.67 7.72 -3.22
N PHE A 3 -5.93 8.58 -2.53
CA PHE A 3 -5.73 8.50 -1.08
C PHE A 3 -6.83 9.31 -0.36
N THR A 4 -7.48 8.72 0.64
CA THR A 4 -8.46 9.40 1.49
C THR A 4 -7.86 9.63 2.89
N GLY A 5 -7.29 10.83 3.10
CA GLY A 5 -6.76 11.28 4.40
C GLY A 5 -7.83 11.99 5.25
N GLY A 6 -7.57 12.14 6.56
CA GLY A 6 -8.44 12.90 7.48
C GLY A 6 -9.67 12.17 8.03
N ARG A 7 -9.79 10.86 7.80
CA ARG A 7 -10.79 9.97 8.43
C ARG A 7 -10.11 9.10 9.50
N HIS A 8 -10.91 8.44 10.33
CA HIS A 8 -10.42 7.47 11.31
C HIS A 8 -9.67 6.28 10.66
N ILE A 9 -9.82 6.06 9.35
CA ILE A 9 -9.08 5.06 8.59
C ILE A 9 -8.61 5.72 7.29
N GLN A 10 -7.31 5.66 7.05
CA GLN A 10 -6.69 6.09 5.79
C GLN A 10 -6.72 4.93 4.80
N ARG A 11 -7.11 5.19 3.54
CA ARG A 11 -7.21 4.15 2.51
C ARG A 11 -6.72 4.61 1.14
N LEU A 12 -6.12 3.68 0.42
CA LEU A 12 -5.97 3.73 -1.03
C LEU A 12 -7.24 3.11 -1.63
N GLU A 13 -8.14 3.95 -2.12
CA GLU A 13 -9.45 3.51 -2.60
C GLU A 13 -9.42 3.33 -4.13
N ALA A 14 -9.95 4.34 -4.86
CA ALA A 14 -10.11 4.29 -6.29
C ALA A 14 -8.77 4.04 -7.00
N GLY A 15 -8.71 3.02 -7.85
CA GLY A 15 -7.55 2.69 -8.67
C GLY A 15 -6.60 1.65 -8.08
N TRP A 16 -6.78 1.18 -6.83
CA TRP A 16 -5.97 0.07 -6.29
C TRP A 16 -6.11 -1.20 -7.14
N ARG A 17 -7.35 -1.56 -7.52
CA ARG A 17 -7.60 -2.73 -8.37
C ARG A 17 -6.90 -2.64 -9.72
N SER A 18 -7.00 -1.51 -10.41
CA SER A 18 -6.34 -1.33 -11.71
C SER A 18 -4.83 -1.40 -11.57
N PHE A 19 -4.24 -0.70 -10.59
CA PHE A 19 -2.81 -0.79 -10.29
C PHE A 19 -2.35 -2.24 -10.05
N ALA A 20 -3.10 -3.00 -9.25
CA ALA A 20 -2.77 -4.39 -8.97
C ALA A 20 -2.82 -5.28 -10.21
N LEU A 21 -3.77 -5.05 -11.12
CA LEU A 21 -3.88 -5.77 -12.38
C LEU A 21 -2.78 -5.36 -13.37
N ASP A 22 -2.56 -4.06 -13.56
CA ASP A 22 -1.57 -3.51 -14.49
C ASP A 22 -0.14 -3.94 -14.10
N ASN A 23 0.11 -4.05 -12.79
CA ASN A 23 1.37 -4.55 -12.25
C ASN A 23 1.33 -6.06 -11.99
N ALA A 24 0.31 -6.81 -12.40
CA ALA A 24 0.21 -8.26 -12.19
C ALA A 24 0.60 -8.71 -10.76
N LEU A 25 0.14 -8.00 -9.73
CA LEU A 25 0.43 -8.31 -8.34
C LEU A 25 -0.12 -9.68 -7.97
N ARG A 26 0.67 -10.47 -7.24
CA ARG A 26 0.29 -11.79 -6.74
C ARG A 26 0.24 -11.79 -5.22
N LEU A 27 -0.53 -12.71 -4.65
CA LEU A 27 -0.46 -12.95 -3.21
C LEU A 27 0.98 -13.32 -2.84
N GLY A 28 1.50 -12.68 -1.80
CA GLY A 28 2.88 -12.83 -1.36
C GLY A 28 3.82 -11.73 -1.87
N ASP A 29 3.48 -11.02 -2.95
CA ASP A 29 4.25 -9.86 -3.42
C ASP A 29 4.16 -8.72 -2.39
N GLY A 30 5.26 -7.99 -2.23
CA GLY A 30 5.31 -6.75 -1.44
C GLY A 30 5.15 -5.51 -2.30
N CYS A 31 4.55 -4.46 -1.75
CA CYS A 31 4.59 -3.11 -2.31
C CYS A 31 5.22 -2.16 -1.30
N VAL A 32 6.32 -1.51 -1.69
CA VAL A 32 6.95 -0.43 -0.91
C VAL A 32 6.46 0.89 -1.49
N PHE A 33 5.80 1.70 -0.66
CA PHE A 33 5.34 3.03 -1.01
C PHE A 33 6.29 4.04 -0.37
N GLU A 34 7.03 4.77 -1.20
CA GLU A 34 7.93 5.83 -0.76
C GLU A 34 7.28 7.18 -1.06
N LEU A 35 7.09 8.01 -0.04
CA LEU A 35 6.56 9.35 -0.21
C LEU A 35 7.62 10.23 -0.90
N VAL A 36 7.33 10.67 -2.13
CA VAL A 36 8.25 11.51 -2.92
C VAL A 36 7.73 12.94 -3.10
N GLY A 37 6.49 13.21 -2.70
CA GLY A 37 5.91 14.55 -2.72
C GLY A 37 4.60 14.62 -1.96
N CYS A 38 4.38 15.73 -1.25
CA CYS A 38 3.14 16.06 -0.59
C CYS A 38 2.95 17.58 -0.65
N ASP A 39 1.98 18.05 -1.41
CA ASP A 39 1.67 19.47 -1.59
C ASP A 39 0.17 19.71 -1.74
N GLY A 40 -0.22 20.94 -2.12
CA GLY A 40 -1.63 21.31 -2.32
C GLY A 40 -2.34 20.56 -3.45
N GLU A 41 -1.59 19.90 -4.35
CA GLU A 41 -2.14 19.12 -5.47
C GLU A 41 -2.31 17.64 -5.10
N GLY A 42 -1.58 17.15 -4.09
CA GLY A 42 -1.84 15.85 -3.48
C GLY A 42 -0.61 15.14 -2.93
N ILE A 43 -0.74 13.83 -2.75
CA ILE A 43 0.31 12.94 -2.25
C ILE A 43 0.81 12.06 -3.39
N VAL A 44 2.12 12.04 -3.59
CA VAL A 44 2.78 11.24 -4.63
C VAL A 44 3.66 10.18 -3.99
N PHE A 45 3.38 8.92 -4.31
CA PHE A 45 4.20 7.79 -3.91
C PHE A 45 4.95 7.22 -5.12
N ARG A 46 6.25 7.00 -4.96
CA ARG A 46 6.98 6.04 -5.79
C ARG A 46 6.69 4.65 -5.24
N VAL A 47 6.24 3.74 -6.10
CA VAL A 47 5.91 2.36 -5.68
C VAL A 47 6.90 1.38 -6.27
N GLN A 48 7.51 0.56 -5.41
CA GLN A 48 8.35 -0.56 -5.82
C GLN A 48 7.63 -1.86 -5.50
N VAL A 49 7.51 -2.74 -6.51
CA VAL A 49 6.91 -4.06 -6.34
C VAL A 49 8.01 -5.08 -6.09
N LEU A 50 7.99 -5.69 -4.91
CA LEU A 50 8.92 -6.75 -4.52
C LEU A 50 8.35 -8.09 -4.94
N ARG A 51 8.98 -8.71 -5.94
CA ARG A 51 8.61 -10.03 -6.49
C ARG A 51 9.35 -11.12 -5.74
N ALA A 52 8.89 -11.41 -4.54
CA ALA A 52 9.35 -12.53 -3.74
C ALA A 52 8.26 -12.87 -2.74
N GLU A 53 8.22 -14.13 -2.28
CA GLU A 53 7.45 -14.43 -1.08
C GLU A 53 8.11 -13.69 0.08
N ILE A 54 7.45 -12.64 0.60
CA ILE A 54 7.94 -11.96 1.78
C ILE A 54 8.06 -13.00 2.91
N PRO A 55 9.25 -13.16 3.54
CA PRO A 55 9.46 -14.17 4.56
C PRO A 55 8.41 -14.08 5.66
N ALA A 56 7.96 -15.23 6.18
CA ALA A 56 6.94 -15.30 7.24
C ALA A 56 7.29 -14.42 8.45
N SER A 57 8.57 -14.31 8.79
CA SER A 57 9.06 -13.43 9.87
C SER A 57 8.81 -11.94 9.66
N ILE A 58 8.79 -11.47 8.40
CA ILE A 58 8.39 -10.09 8.07
C ILE A 58 6.86 -10.00 8.02
N ARG A 59 6.18 -11.03 7.50
CA ARG A 59 4.71 -11.06 7.44
C ARG A 59 4.08 -10.99 8.83
N GLU A 60 4.59 -11.73 9.80
CA GLU A 60 4.07 -11.68 11.18
C GLU A 60 4.22 -10.31 11.84
N ARG A 61 5.22 -9.53 11.41
CA ARG A 61 5.53 -8.21 11.97
C ARG A 61 4.85 -7.05 11.24
N ALA A 62 4.55 -7.19 9.95
CA ALA A 62 4.09 -6.10 9.10
C ALA A 62 2.63 -5.68 9.36
N GLY A 63 1.81 -6.51 10.02
CA GLY A 63 0.38 -6.27 10.14
C GLY A 63 -0.32 -6.21 8.77
N GLY A 64 -1.60 -5.83 8.73
CA GLY A 64 -2.30 -5.49 7.48
C GLY A 64 -3.01 -6.63 6.77
N TYR A 65 -2.89 -7.86 7.26
CA TYR A 65 -3.48 -9.05 6.63
C TYR A 65 -4.97 -9.23 6.94
N THR A 66 -5.48 -8.50 7.93
CA THR A 66 -6.90 -8.49 8.28
C THR A 66 -7.44 -7.06 8.23
N PRO A 67 -8.74 -6.85 7.98
CA PRO A 67 -9.37 -5.54 8.11
C PRO A 67 -9.15 -4.88 9.48
N SER A 68 -8.92 -5.69 10.52
CA SER A 68 -8.65 -5.27 11.90
C SER A 68 -7.18 -4.92 12.18
N SER A 69 -6.26 -5.17 11.25
CA SER A 69 -4.82 -4.91 11.44
C SER A 69 -4.24 -3.99 10.37
N ALA A 70 -5.05 -3.14 9.72
CA ALA A 70 -4.63 -2.30 8.60
C ALA A 70 -3.29 -1.55 8.85
N ILE A 71 -2.44 -1.50 7.82
CA ILE A 71 -1.19 -0.75 7.85
C ILE A 71 -1.53 0.73 7.98
N VAL A 72 -1.07 1.35 9.07
CA VAL A 72 -1.19 2.80 9.29
C VAL A 72 0.00 3.46 8.60
N LEU A 73 -0.26 4.42 7.71
CA LEU A 73 0.76 5.28 7.14
C LEU A 73 0.80 6.54 8.03
N ASP A 74 1.90 6.76 8.76
CA ASP A 74 2.11 7.98 9.54
C ASP A 74 2.73 9.11 8.72
#